data_AF-A0A448X3D3-F1
#
_entry.id   AF-A0A448X3D3-F1
#
_cell.length_a   1.000
_cell.length_b   1.000
_cell.length_c   1.000
_cell.angle_alpha   90.00
_cell.angle_beta   90.00
_cell.angle_gamma   90.00
#
_symmetry.space_group_name_H-M   'P 1'
#
loop_
_entity.id
_entity.type
_entity.pdbx_description
1 polymer ?
#
loop_
_entity_poly.entity_id
_entity_poly.type
_entity_poly.pdbx_seq_one_letter_code
_entity_poly.pdbx_strand_id
1 'polypeptide(L)'
;MSSQFISRFFKDFKPHQESSFNCLLDLCDDQNVDIRKQAVHDLRVICKYEPSFVTREMSVVALSLSHLLHQDPRSTLEGIFGYLLSDNIDQNRTIIIKYLADRLKTLSDAQVIPALEEFVSEQTNALLLTASDSEFIPTISLLASLRSFSNVTGRQRLVDTISEHVRRAAPNLLVISSIIIALSRIVCLLRNVHAGDFYDYLMDYIIPELVKLCSLASFDCLRLVRLIAQLAQHPPPIQKDKVSDIPGPPNALIRTRLLNAFSLVEVFLPALPLDNELEKTTQSVTGHNQVNPDLQISELEAILFIVRELGRPLSSLPVSEIGKDFENLLKTTRPRLQYLARKVQERINKTSGYVNDEGGSKHDRDSKAAVM
;
A
#
# COMPACT_ATOMS: atom_id res chain seq x y z
N MET A 1 18.18 36.16 -27.54
CA MET A 1 18.20 35.85 -28.99
C MET A 1 18.91 34.53 -29.29
N SER A 2 20.15 34.31 -28.80
CA SER A 2 20.89 33.07 -29.07
C SER A 2 20.10 31.79 -28.70
N SER A 3 19.50 31.75 -27.50
CA SER A 3 18.63 30.65 -27.06
C SER A 3 17.53 30.28 -28.08
N GLN A 4 16.78 31.28 -28.54
CA GLN A 4 15.66 31.09 -29.46
C GLN A 4 16.11 30.57 -30.83
N PHE A 5 17.25 31.06 -31.33
CA PHE A 5 17.81 30.57 -32.60
C PHE A 5 18.35 29.16 -32.48
N ILE A 6 19.03 28.83 -31.38
CA ILE A 6 19.51 27.47 -31.13
C ILE A 6 18.33 26.50 -31.17
N SER A 7 17.27 26.76 -30.42
CA SER A 7 16.10 25.88 -30.38
C SER A 7 15.37 25.77 -31.71
N ARG A 8 15.23 26.88 -32.44
CA ARG A 8 14.55 26.91 -33.76
C ARG A 8 15.25 26.03 -34.81
N PHE A 9 16.58 26.06 -34.86
CA PHE A 9 17.38 25.38 -35.89
C PHE A 9 18.03 24.07 -35.42
N PHE A 10 17.82 23.67 -34.17
CA PHE A 10 18.48 22.51 -33.55
C PHE A 10 18.37 21.22 -34.37
N LYS A 11 17.20 20.99 -35.00
CA LYS A 11 16.92 19.80 -35.81
C LYS A 11 17.64 19.79 -37.17
N ASP A 12 17.97 20.97 -37.69
CA ASP A 12 18.54 21.13 -39.03
C ASP A 12 20.07 20.91 -39.02
N PHE A 13 20.70 21.01 -37.83
CA PHE A 13 22.16 20.91 -37.66
C PHE A 13 22.57 19.76 -36.73
N LYS A 14 22.26 18.52 -37.13
CA LYS A 14 22.64 17.29 -36.39
C LYS A 14 24.09 17.24 -35.89
N PRO A 15 25.12 17.59 -36.68
CA PRO A 15 26.52 17.55 -36.24
C PRO A 15 26.83 18.53 -35.09
N HIS A 16 26.00 19.55 -34.87
CA HIS A 16 26.22 20.59 -33.87
C HIS A 16 25.25 20.52 -32.70
N GLN A 17 24.39 19.51 -32.63
CA GLN A 17 23.38 19.37 -31.58
C GLN A 17 24.00 19.34 -30.19
N GLU A 18 25.11 18.62 -30.01
CA GLU A 18 25.77 18.53 -28.71
C GLU A 18 26.36 19.88 -28.26
N SER A 19 27.08 20.56 -29.14
CA SER A 19 27.62 21.90 -28.85
C SER A 19 26.51 22.91 -28.57
N SER A 20 25.42 22.84 -29.34
CA SER A 20 24.27 23.73 -29.22
C SER A 20 23.52 23.51 -27.90
N PHE A 21 23.39 22.25 -27.48
CA PHE A 21 22.78 21.89 -26.20
C PHE A 21 23.62 22.41 -25.02
N ASN A 22 24.95 22.25 -25.06
CA ASN A 22 25.83 22.80 -24.02
C ASN A 22 25.75 24.33 -23.93
N CYS A 23 25.73 25.04 -25.07
CA CYS A 23 25.54 26.50 -25.07
C CYS A 23 24.20 26.91 -24.43
N LEU A 24 23.14 26.11 -24.56
CA LEU A 24 21.87 26.38 -23.88
C LEU A 24 21.94 26.16 -22.37
N LEU A 25 22.71 25.16 -21.91
CA LEU A 25 22.98 24.99 -20.48
C LEU A 25 23.75 26.18 -19.92
N ASP A 26 24.74 26.70 -20.64
CA ASP A 26 25.47 27.91 -20.22
C ASP A 26 24.53 29.13 -20.08
N LEU A 27 23.53 29.25 -20.97
CA LEU A 27 22.51 30.29 -20.89
C LEU A 27 21.52 30.08 -19.73
N CYS A 28 21.39 28.86 -19.21
CA CYS A 28 20.63 28.61 -17.99
C CYS A 28 21.33 29.14 -16.73
N ASP A 29 22.63 29.39 -16.79
CA ASP A 29 23.42 29.98 -15.70
C ASP A 29 23.71 31.48 -15.92
N ASP A 30 23.03 32.12 -16.88
CA ASP A 30 23.18 33.55 -17.17
C ASP A 30 22.76 34.43 -15.97
N GLN A 31 23.43 35.56 -15.77
CA GLN A 31 23.12 36.50 -14.68
C GLN A 31 21.71 37.07 -14.79
N ASN A 32 21.18 37.22 -16.02
CA ASN A 32 19.86 37.75 -16.28
C ASN A 32 18.77 36.66 -16.16
N VAL A 33 17.82 36.87 -15.25
CA VAL A 33 16.68 35.98 -14.98
C VAL A 33 15.86 35.68 -16.25
N ASP A 34 15.66 36.67 -17.12
CA ASP A 34 14.83 36.51 -18.31
C ASP A 34 15.55 35.68 -19.39
N ILE A 35 16.88 35.74 -19.44
CA ILE A 35 17.70 34.86 -20.31
C ILE A 35 17.58 33.42 -19.81
N ARG A 36 17.71 33.19 -18.49
CA ARG A 36 17.55 31.85 -17.90
C ARG A 36 16.17 31.26 -18.17
N LYS A 37 15.11 32.05 -17.99
CA LYS A 37 13.72 31.62 -18.28
C LYS A 37 13.55 31.23 -19.74
N GLN A 38 14.10 32.01 -20.67
CA GLN A 38 14.05 31.72 -22.10
C GLN A 38 14.87 30.46 -22.44
N ALA A 39 16.06 30.29 -21.86
CA ALA A 39 16.89 29.10 -22.05
C ALA A 39 16.19 27.83 -21.56
N VAL A 40 15.56 27.86 -20.39
CA VAL A 40 14.76 26.73 -19.85
C VAL A 40 13.53 26.45 -20.72
N HIS A 41 12.86 27.47 -21.26
CA HIS A 41 11.79 27.26 -22.23
C HIS A 41 12.31 26.55 -23.49
N ASP A 42 13.41 27.03 -24.04
CA ASP A 42 13.97 26.56 -25.31
C ASP A 42 14.61 25.17 -25.21
N LEU A 43 15.18 24.81 -24.05
CA LEU A 43 15.60 23.46 -23.68
C LEU A 43 14.42 22.48 -23.69
N ARG A 44 13.27 22.86 -23.11
CA ARG A 44 12.05 22.03 -23.14
C ARG A 44 11.57 21.79 -24.56
N VAL A 45 11.63 22.82 -25.42
CA VAL A 45 11.28 22.71 -26.84
C VAL A 45 12.21 21.69 -27.54
N ILE A 46 13.52 21.76 -27.33
CA ILE A 46 14.47 20.81 -27.91
C ILE A 46 14.22 19.38 -27.43
N CYS A 47 14.03 19.19 -26.11
CA CYS A 47 13.80 17.89 -25.51
C CYS A 47 12.51 17.22 -26.03
N LYS A 48 11.52 18.02 -26.44
CA LYS A 48 10.31 17.51 -27.11
C LYS A 48 10.59 16.97 -28.52
N TYR A 49 11.55 17.57 -29.24
CA TYR A 49 11.89 17.17 -30.61
C TYR A 49 12.93 16.06 -30.68
N GLU A 50 13.89 16.06 -29.76
CA GLU A 50 14.99 15.09 -29.73
C GLU A 50 15.05 14.46 -28.33
N PRO A 51 14.30 13.36 -28.09
CA PRO A 51 14.17 12.75 -26.77
C PRO A 51 15.50 12.24 -26.19
N SER A 52 16.53 12.03 -27.01
CA SER A 52 17.86 11.61 -26.54
C SER A 52 18.51 12.62 -25.59
N PHE A 53 18.14 13.90 -25.66
CA PHE A 53 18.62 14.94 -24.74
C PHE A 53 17.82 15.05 -23.44
N VAL A 54 16.62 14.45 -23.34
CA VAL A 54 15.77 14.48 -22.13
C VAL A 54 16.50 13.89 -20.92
N THR A 55 17.16 12.74 -21.10
CA THR A 55 17.89 12.06 -20.02
C THR A 55 19.04 12.91 -19.49
N ARG A 56 19.70 13.69 -20.37
CA ARG A 56 20.81 14.58 -20.01
C ARG A 56 20.31 15.84 -19.31
N GLU A 57 19.23 16.45 -19.79
CA GLU A 57 18.60 17.59 -19.12
C GLU A 57 18.16 17.24 -17.70
N MET A 58 17.45 16.12 -17.54
CA MET A 58 17.03 15.64 -16.22
C MET A 58 18.22 15.34 -15.30
N SER A 59 19.34 14.80 -15.82
CA SER A 59 20.51 14.53 -14.99
C SER A 59 21.18 15.82 -14.52
N VAL A 60 21.31 16.83 -15.40
CA VAL A 60 21.87 18.15 -15.05
C VAL A 60 21.00 18.83 -14.00
N VAL A 61 19.67 18.89 -14.20
CA VAL A 61 18.75 19.49 -13.22
C VAL A 61 18.82 18.76 -11.88
N ALA A 62 18.83 17.43 -11.89
CA ALA A 62 18.93 16.63 -10.66
C ALA A 62 20.25 16.86 -9.91
N LEU A 63 21.36 17.07 -10.63
CA LEU A 63 22.67 17.39 -10.07
C LEU A 63 22.72 18.81 -9.50
N SER A 64 22.21 19.81 -10.22
CA SER A 64 22.15 21.20 -9.76
C SER A 64 21.28 21.35 -8.52
N LEU A 65 20.09 20.74 -8.51
CA LEU A 65 19.24 20.69 -7.32
C LEU A 65 19.92 19.96 -6.16
N SER A 66 20.68 18.89 -6.44
CA SER A 66 21.42 18.18 -5.40
C SER A 66 22.52 19.07 -4.82
N HIS A 67 23.23 19.84 -5.65
CA HIS A 67 24.24 20.78 -5.21
C HIS A 67 23.64 21.86 -4.30
N LEU A 68 22.55 22.50 -4.75
CA LEU A 68 21.82 23.49 -3.96
C LEU A 68 21.33 22.91 -2.63
N LEU A 69 20.80 21.69 -2.64
CA LEU A 69 20.34 21.01 -1.42
C LEU A 69 21.48 20.78 -0.43
N HIS A 70 22.71 20.51 -0.87
CA HIS A 70 23.86 20.37 0.04
C HIS A 70 24.43 21.70 0.49
N GLN A 71 24.35 22.75 -0.33
CA GLN A 71 24.86 24.08 0.00
C GLN A 71 23.94 24.82 0.99
N ASP A 72 22.64 24.83 0.69
CA ASP A 72 21.59 25.43 1.53
C ASP A 72 20.32 24.55 1.49
N PRO A 73 20.26 23.52 2.35
CA PRO A 73 19.13 22.60 2.37
C PRO A 73 17.80 23.32 2.63
N ARG A 74 17.80 24.33 3.50
CA ARG A 74 16.57 24.96 3.98
C ARG A 74 15.90 25.74 2.87
N SER A 75 16.60 26.69 2.26
CA SER A 75 16.01 27.52 1.20
C SER A 75 15.72 26.72 -0.07
N THR A 76 16.52 25.68 -0.36
CA THR A 76 16.24 24.77 -1.47
C THR A 76 14.91 24.03 -1.25
N LEU A 77 14.70 23.47 -0.05
CA LEU A 77 13.47 22.76 0.28
C LEU A 77 12.26 23.69 0.33
N GLU A 78 12.42 24.94 0.79
CA GLU A 78 11.36 25.96 0.71
C GLU A 78 10.90 26.21 -0.72
N GLY A 79 11.85 26.34 -1.66
CA GLY A 79 11.52 26.48 -3.08
C GLY A 79 10.78 25.25 -3.64
N ILE A 80 11.25 24.05 -3.31
CA ILE A 80 10.65 22.81 -3.80
C ILE A 80 9.25 22.59 -3.20
N PHE A 81 9.07 22.74 -1.88
CA PHE A 81 7.76 22.59 -1.25
C PHE A 81 6.79 23.69 -1.67
N GLY A 82 7.26 24.93 -1.87
CA GLY A 82 6.45 26.00 -2.44
C GLY A 82 5.90 25.65 -3.83
N TYR A 83 6.69 24.94 -4.65
CA TYR A 83 6.21 24.37 -5.91
C TYR A 83 5.20 23.22 -5.69
N LEU A 84 5.53 22.24 -4.85
CA LEU A 84 4.70 21.05 -4.61
C LEU A 84 3.32 21.37 -4.02
N LEU A 85 3.24 22.44 -3.22
CA LEU A 85 2.02 22.91 -2.56
C LEU A 85 1.28 23.98 -3.36
N SER A 86 1.81 24.42 -4.49
CA SER A 86 1.11 25.36 -5.36
C SER A 86 -0.13 24.70 -5.99
N ASP A 87 -1.16 25.50 -6.29
CA ASP A 87 -2.43 25.02 -6.87
C ASP A 87 -2.28 24.43 -8.28
N ASN A 88 -1.09 24.51 -8.88
CA ASN A 88 -0.81 24.02 -10.21
C ASN A 88 -0.36 22.55 -10.13
N ILE A 89 -1.34 21.64 -10.14
CA ILE A 89 -1.09 20.19 -10.09
C ILE A 89 -0.43 19.75 -11.41
N ASP A 90 0.90 19.69 -11.40
CA ASP A 90 1.70 19.23 -12.54
C ASP A 90 1.95 17.72 -12.49
N GLN A 91 2.08 17.09 -13.67
CA GLN A 91 2.38 15.66 -13.84
C GLN A 91 3.71 15.25 -13.18
N ASN A 92 4.58 16.21 -12.90
CA ASN A 92 5.90 15.99 -12.33
C ASN A 92 5.92 15.91 -10.80
N ARG A 93 4.81 16.21 -10.10
CA ARG A 93 4.76 16.27 -8.63
C ARG A 93 5.24 14.96 -7.99
N THR A 94 4.76 13.82 -8.49
CA THR A 94 5.21 12.48 -8.04
C THR A 94 6.72 12.26 -8.22
N ILE A 95 7.31 12.74 -9.32
CA ILE A 95 8.73 12.59 -9.63
C ILE A 95 9.57 13.37 -8.62
N ILE A 96 9.15 14.61 -8.33
CA ILE A 96 9.84 15.49 -7.37
C ILE A 96 9.78 14.92 -5.95
N ILE A 97 8.64 14.37 -5.52
CA ILE A 97 8.51 13.74 -4.20
C ILE A 97 9.47 12.54 -4.08
N LYS A 98 9.57 11.70 -5.12
CA LYS A 98 10.52 10.58 -5.15
C LYS A 98 11.97 11.07 -5.11
N TYR A 99 12.29 12.11 -5.88
CA TYR A 99 13.61 12.74 -5.86
C TYR A 99 13.99 13.21 -4.45
N LEU A 100 13.08 13.91 -3.75
CA LEU A 100 13.30 14.35 -2.37
C LEU A 100 13.53 13.16 -1.42
N ALA A 101 12.70 12.11 -1.52
CA ALA A 101 12.82 10.94 -0.66
C ALA A 101 14.17 10.21 -0.83
N ASP A 102 14.79 10.31 -2.00
CA ASP A 102 16.11 9.74 -2.28
C ASP A 102 17.25 10.68 -1.89
N ARG A 103 17.11 11.99 -2.11
CA ARG A 103 18.17 12.98 -1.87
C ARG A 103 18.29 13.42 -0.42
N LEU A 104 17.22 13.44 0.36
CA LEU A 104 17.32 13.76 1.79
C LEU A 104 18.21 12.77 2.55
N LYS A 105 18.27 11.51 2.09
CA LYS A 105 19.14 10.47 2.67
C LYS A 105 20.62 10.71 2.43
N THR A 106 20.99 11.55 1.45
CA THR A 106 22.40 11.84 1.13
C THR A 106 22.96 12.99 1.95
N LEU A 107 22.11 13.75 2.63
CA LEU A 107 22.54 14.84 3.51
C LEU A 107 23.25 14.28 4.75
N SER A 108 24.31 14.96 5.17
CA SER A 108 25.06 14.60 6.36
C SER A 108 24.30 14.96 7.65
N ASP A 109 24.65 14.29 8.75
CA ASP A 109 24.12 14.55 10.09
C ASP A 109 24.23 16.01 10.54
N ALA A 110 25.26 16.72 10.07
CA ALA A 110 25.46 18.14 10.40
C ALA A 110 24.47 19.06 9.66
N GLN A 111 23.97 18.64 8.50
CA GLN A 111 23.03 19.40 7.68
C GLN A 111 21.58 19.11 8.09
N VAL A 112 21.29 17.88 8.53
CA VAL A 112 19.95 17.47 8.99
C VAL A 112 19.77 17.82 10.47
N ILE A 113 19.67 19.11 10.73
CA ILE A 113 19.36 19.63 12.06
C ILE A 113 17.86 19.43 12.39
N PRO A 114 17.46 19.31 13.66
CA PRO A 114 16.06 19.08 14.04
C PRO A 114 15.06 20.08 13.45
N ALA A 115 15.43 21.35 13.34
CA ALA A 115 14.58 22.39 12.73
C ALA A 115 14.33 22.16 11.23
N LEU A 116 15.28 21.55 10.52
CA LEU A 116 15.10 21.18 9.12
C LEU A 116 14.16 19.97 9.00
N GLU A 117 14.33 18.96 9.86
CA GLU A 117 13.43 17.80 9.88
C GLU A 117 12.00 18.17 10.24
N GLU A 118 11.80 19.04 11.23
CA GLU A 118 10.49 19.55 11.63
C GLU A 118 9.80 20.23 10.46
N PHE A 119 10.52 21.11 9.75
CA PHE A 119 10.01 21.75 8.55
C PHE A 119 9.64 20.76 7.45
N VAL A 120 10.52 19.80 7.11
CA VAL A 120 10.20 18.80 6.10
C VAL A 120 8.98 17.99 6.52
N SER A 121 8.86 17.65 7.81
CA SER A 121 7.70 16.94 8.34
C SER A 121 6.41 17.75 8.19
N GLU A 122 6.42 19.04 8.55
CA GLU A 122 5.26 19.94 8.41
C GLU A 122 4.83 20.08 6.95
N GLN A 123 5.77 20.38 6.06
CA GLN A 123 5.47 20.55 4.63
C GLN A 123 4.99 19.25 3.98
N THR A 124 5.57 18.11 4.35
CA THR A 124 5.15 16.81 3.83
C THR A 124 3.76 16.41 4.36
N ASN A 125 3.43 16.75 5.62
CA ASN A 125 2.09 16.57 6.15
C ASN A 125 1.05 17.44 5.42
N ALA A 126 1.40 18.69 5.08
CA ALA A 126 0.54 19.54 4.25
C ALA A 126 0.34 18.94 2.85
N LEU A 127 1.40 18.38 2.25
CA LEU A 127 1.34 17.71 0.96
C LEU A 127 0.40 16.49 0.97
N LEU A 128 0.40 15.71 2.06
CA LEU A 128 -0.50 14.57 2.22
C LEU A 128 -1.99 14.94 2.21
N LEU A 129 -2.36 16.19 2.53
CA LEU A 129 -3.75 16.65 2.48
C LEU A 129 -4.27 16.76 1.04
N THR A 130 -3.38 16.92 0.06
CA THR A 130 -3.72 17.12 -1.36
C THR A 130 -3.14 16.02 -2.25
N ALA A 131 -2.54 14.99 -1.66
CA ALA A 131 -1.90 13.89 -2.37
C ALA A 131 -2.97 13.00 -3.02
N SER A 132 -2.73 12.67 -4.29
CA SER A 132 -3.46 11.62 -4.99
C SER A 132 -2.95 10.22 -4.61
N ASP A 133 -3.67 9.17 -5.01
CA ASP A 133 -3.31 7.78 -4.71
C ASP A 133 -1.90 7.40 -5.18
N SER A 134 -1.44 7.93 -6.33
CA SER A 134 -0.11 7.67 -6.86
C SER A 134 1.01 8.40 -6.10
N GLU A 135 0.67 9.48 -5.40
CA GLU A 135 1.60 10.32 -4.64
C GLU A 135 1.68 9.91 -3.17
N PHE A 136 0.68 9.20 -2.66
CA PHE A 136 0.62 8.80 -1.27
C PHE A 136 1.86 8.00 -0.83
N ILE A 137 2.24 6.96 -1.58
CA ILE A 137 3.43 6.14 -1.24
C ILE A 137 4.73 6.94 -1.29
N PRO A 138 5.03 7.69 -2.37
CA PRO A 138 6.18 8.59 -2.38
C PRO A 138 6.21 9.54 -1.19
N THR A 139 5.06 10.11 -0.82
CA THR A 139 4.96 11.10 0.27
C THR A 139 5.20 10.47 1.64
N ILE A 140 4.63 9.28 1.89
CA ILE A 140 4.93 8.51 3.11
C ILE A 140 6.39 8.04 3.14
N SER A 141 6.96 7.69 1.99
CA SER A 141 8.37 7.32 1.88
C SER A 141 9.30 8.50 2.17
N LEU A 142 8.89 9.71 1.80
CA LEU A 142 9.57 10.96 2.15
C LEU A 142 9.58 11.18 3.67
N LEU A 143 8.43 11.11 4.35
CA LEU A 143 8.38 11.21 5.82
C LEU A 143 9.24 10.13 6.49
N ALA A 144 9.12 8.89 6.04
CA ALA A 144 9.89 7.77 6.59
C ALA A 144 11.40 7.85 6.34
N SER A 145 11.86 8.73 5.44
CA SER A 145 13.28 8.97 5.20
C SER A 145 13.93 9.88 6.24
N LEU A 146 13.14 10.61 7.04
CA LEU A 146 13.66 11.48 8.09
C LEU A 146 14.06 10.67 9.32
N ARG A 147 15.08 11.15 10.04
CA ARG A 147 15.63 10.50 11.23
C ARG A 147 14.64 10.54 12.39
N SER A 148 13.87 11.62 12.53
CA SER A 148 12.78 11.74 13.51
C SER A 148 11.77 10.58 13.44
N PHE A 149 11.63 9.94 12.28
CA PHE A 149 10.74 8.80 12.04
C PHE A 149 11.42 7.42 12.17
N SER A 150 12.73 7.37 12.46
CA SER A 150 13.49 6.13 12.61
C SER A 150 13.31 5.44 13.98
N ASN A 151 12.97 6.20 15.02
CA ASN A 151 12.74 5.67 16.37
C ASN A 151 11.30 5.15 16.55
N VAL A 152 11.02 4.47 17.67
CA VAL A 152 9.70 3.87 17.93
C VAL A 152 8.58 4.91 17.91
N THR A 153 8.77 6.05 18.58
CA THR A 153 7.80 7.15 18.64
C THR A 153 7.51 7.75 17.28
N GLY A 154 8.55 7.94 16.46
CA GLY A 154 8.44 8.40 15.08
C GLY A 154 7.65 7.41 14.23
N ARG A 155 8.01 6.12 14.26
CA ARG A 155 7.24 5.10 13.54
C ARG A 155 5.78 5.04 13.98
N GLN A 156 5.47 5.25 15.26
CA GLN A 156 4.08 5.40 15.74
C GLN A 156 3.38 6.61 15.09
N ARG A 157 4.03 7.77 15.06
CA ARG A 157 3.49 8.95 14.35
C ARG A 157 3.22 8.66 12.87
N LEU A 158 4.10 7.93 12.17
CA LEU A 158 3.82 7.51 10.77
C LEU A 158 2.57 6.66 10.67
N VAL A 159 2.41 5.67 11.55
CA VAL A 159 1.22 4.82 11.57
C VAL A 159 -0.02 5.66 11.82
N ASP A 160 0.03 6.60 12.75
CA ASP A 160 -1.10 7.49 13.07
C ASP A 160 -1.45 8.39 11.88
N THR A 161 -0.45 9.00 11.22
CA THR A 161 -0.64 9.82 10.02
C THR A 161 -1.26 9.03 8.86
N ILE A 162 -0.76 7.81 8.59
CA ILE A 162 -1.32 6.92 7.55
C ILE A 162 -2.78 6.58 7.89
N SER A 163 -3.04 6.25 9.15
CA SER A 163 -4.37 5.87 9.63
C SER A 163 -5.38 7.01 9.49
N GLU A 164 -4.97 8.22 9.85
CA GLU A 164 -5.79 9.43 9.71
C GLU A 164 -6.08 9.75 8.24
N HIS A 165 -5.09 9.66 7.36
CA HIS A 165 -5.28 9.88 5.93
C HIS A 165 -6.33 8.93 5.34
N VAL A 166 -6.23 7.63 5.65
CA VAL A 166 -7.23 6.65 5.21
C VAL A 166 -8.61 6.95 5.77
N ARG A 167 -8.71 7.33 7.06
CA ARG A 167 -9.99 7.65 7.70
C ARG A 167 -10.66 8.87 7.07
N ARG A 168 -9.89 9.89 6.67
CA ARG A 168 -10.42 11.08 5.98
C ARG A 168 -10.92 10.78 4.57
N ALA A 169 -10.31 9.82 3.89
CA ALA A 169 -10.69 9.43 2.53
C ALA A 169 -11.92 8.49 2.49
N ALA A 170 -12.30 7.90 3.63
CA ALA A 170 -13.45 7.01 3.80
C ALA A 170 -14.79 7.79 3.94
N PRO A 171 -15.93 7.24 3.46
CA PRO A 171 -16.21 5.80 3.28
C PRO A 171 -16.33 5.37 1.81
N ASN A 172 -15.70 6.08 0.86
CA ASN A 172 -15.87 5.77 -0.56
C ASN A 172 -15.07 4.51 -0.96
N LEU A 173 -15.75 3.53 -1.58
CA LEU A 173 -15.15 2.31 -2.15
C LEU A 173 -14.04 2.60 -3.19
N LEU A 174 -13.93 3.83 -3.69
CA LEU A 174 -12.87 4.24 -4.63
C LEU A 174 -11.47 4.26 -3.96
N VAL A 175 -11.40 4.26 -2.63
CA VAL A 175 -10.15 4.40 -1.85
C VAL A 175 -9.56 3.05 -1.46
N ILE A 176 -10.11 1.92 -1.90
CA ILE A 176 -9.64 0.60 -1.43
C ILE A 176 -8.20 0.33 -1.86
N SER A 177 -7.78 0.82 -3.03
CA SER A 177 -6.38 0.78 -3.46
C SER A 177 -5.48 1.52 -2.45
N SER A 178 -5.88 2.71 -2.03
CA SER A 178 -5.17 3.53 -1.03
C SER A 178 -5.16 2.85 0.35
N ILE A 179 -6.23 2.13 0.72
CA ILE A 179 -6.29 1.31 1.94
C ILE A 179 -5.30 0.16 1.88
N ILE A 180 -5.25 -0.61 0.79
CA ILE A 180 -4.30 -1.73 0.63
C ILE A 180 -2.86 -1.22 0.71
N ILE A 181 -2.60 -0.10 0.05
CA ILE A 181 -1.33 0.60 0.04
C ILE A 181 -0.94 1.03 1.46
N ALA A 182 -1.84 1.71 2.18
CA ALA A 182 -1.66 2.14 3.56
C ALA A 182 -1.43 0.95 4.50
N LEU A 183 -2.23 -0.11 4.42
CA LEU A 183 -2.07 -1.34 5.20
C LEU A 183 -0.68 -1.95 4.98
N SER A 184 -0.27 -2.09 3.71
CA SER A 184 1.03 -2.67 3.38
C SER A 184 2.17 -1.90 4.04
N ARG A 185 2.04 -0.57 4.12
CA ARG A 185 3.05 0.28 4.76
C ARG A 185 3.01 0.18 6.28
N ILE A 186 1.82 0.18 6.87
CA ILE A 186 1.63 0.01 8.32
C ILE A 186 2.22 -1.32 8.78
N VAL A 187 1.91 -2.42 8.09
CA VAL A 187 2.42 -3.75 8.45
C VAL A 187 3.95 -3.79 8.48
N CYS A 188 4.62 -3.15 7.53
CA CYS A 188 6.09 -3.04 7.54
C CYS A 188 6.64 -2.27 8.77
N LEU A 189 5.85 -1.42 9.41
CA LEU A 189 6.24 -0.55 10.52
C LEU A 189 5.92 -1.15 11.90
N LEU A 190 5.12 -2.21 12.00
CA LEU A 190 4.58 -2.76 13.27
C LEU A 190 5.63 -3.30 14.25
N ARG A 191 6.91 -3.37 13.89
CA ARG A 191 7.98 -3.78 14.82
C ARG A 191 8.09 -2.76 15.96
N ASN A 192 7.47 -3.09 17.09
CA ASN A 192 7.35 -2.29 18.32
C ASN A 192 6.40 -1.08 18.22
N VAL A 193 5.45 -1.11 17.29
CA VAL A 193 4.48 -0.03 17.03
C VAL A 193 3.10 -0.66 16.91
N HIS A 194 2.07 0.05 17.36
CA HIS A 194 0.69 -0.47 17.33
C HIS A 194 -0.17 0.34 16.38
N ALA A 195 -1.09 -0.31 15.69
CA ALA A 195 -2.08 0.36 14.83
C ALA A 195 -3.50 0.06 15.30
N GLY A 196 -3.76 0.24 16.60
CA GLY A 196 -5.04 -0.13 17.23
C GLY A 196 -6.23 0.61 16.66
N ASP A 197 -6.14 1.93 16.55
CA ASP A 197 -7.23 2.76 16.00
C ASP A 197 -7.51 2.45 14.52
N PHE A 198 -6.48 2.04 13.78
CA PHE A 198 -6.61 1.63 12.40
C PHE A 198 -7.24 0.24 12.29
N TYR A 199 -6.82 -0.68 13.14
CA TYR A 199 -7.44 -2.00 13.25
C TYR A 199 -8.93 -1.89 13.59
N ASP A 200 -9.29 -1.06 14.57
CA ASP A 200 -10.68 -0.78 14.92
C ASP A 200 -11.48 -0.27 13.71
N TYR A 201 -10.92 0.69 12.98
CA TYR A 201 -11.52 1.20 11.75
C TYR A 201 -11.75 0.10 10.69
N LEU A 202 -10.77 -0.79 10.48
CA LEU A 202 -10.91 -1.89 9.53
C LEU A 202 -12.02 -2.87 9.96
N MET A 203 -12.09 -3.19 11.24
CA MET A 203 -13.10 -4.11 11.77
C MET A 203 -14.51 -3.52 11.71
N ASP A 204 -14.65 -2.22 11.93
CA ASP A 204 -15.96 -1.55 12.03
C ASP A 204 -16.51 -1.11 10.66
N TYR A 205 -15.64 -0.77 9.70
CA TYR A 205 -16.07 -0.20 8.41
C TYR A 205 -15.70 -1.04 7.19
N ILE A 206 -14.56 -1.75 7.21
CA ILE A 206 -14.08 -2.49 6.02
C ILE A 206 -14.56 -3.94 6.03
N ILE A 207 -14.40 -4.65 7.14
CA ILE A 207 -14.83 -6.06 7.27
C ILE A 207 -16.33 -6.25 6.93
N PRO A 208 -17.27 -5.39 7.39
CA PRO A 208 -18.69 -5.57 7.07
C PRO A 208 -18.99 -5.41 5.56
N GLU A 209 -18.24 -4.56 4.87
CA GLU A 209 -18.43 -4.29 3.44
C GLU A 209 -17.62 -5.25 2.55
N LEU A 210 -16.69 -6.01 3.13
CA LEU A 210 -15.73 -6.85 2.41
C LEU A 210 -16.41 -7.92 1.53
N VAL A 211 -17.58 -8.43 1.92
CA VAL A 211 -18.38 -9.34 1.07
C VAL A 211 -18.72 -8.70 -0.27
N LYS A 212 -19.14 -7.43 -0.25
CA LYS A 212 -19.47 -6.67 -1.47
C LYS A 212 -18.20 -6.38 -2.26
N LEU A 213 -17.11 -6.01 -1.59
CA LEU A 213 -15.82 -5.72 -2.24
C LEU A 213 -15.28 -6.94 -2.98
N CYS A 214 -15.27 -8.10 -2.33
CA CYS A 214 -14.74 -9.34 -2.91
C CYS A 214 -15.60 -9.89 -4.06
N SER A 215 -16.82 -9.39 -4.26
CA SER A 215 -17.64 -9.70 -5.43
C SER A 215 -17.28 -8.88 -6.67
N LEU A 216 -16.45 -7.84 -6.54
CA LEU A 216 -16.01 -7.00 -7.65
C LEU A 216 -14.87 -7.70 -8.41
N ALA A 217 -15.05 -7.93 -9.71
CA ALA A 217 -14.11 -8.70 -10.54
C ALA A 217 -12.69 -8.11 -10.63
N SER A 218 -12.52 -6.80 -10.43
CA SER A 218 -11.23 -6.10 -10.47
C SER A 218 -10.54 -5.98 -9.10
N PHE A 219 -11.14 -6.52 -8.04
CA PHE A 219 -10.68 -6.30 -6.68
C PHE A 219 -9.77 -7.43 -6.15
N ASP A 220 -8.56 -7.07 -5.72
CA ASP A 220 -7.61 -8.00 -5.07
C ASP A 220 -8.00 -8.24 -3.60
N CYS A 221 -9.08 -9.01 -3.42
CA CYS A 221 -9.60 -9.40 -2.10
C CYS A 221 -8.54 -10.13 -1.28
N LEU A 222 -7.79 -11.05 -1.90
CA LEU A 222 -6.77 -11.85 -1.22
C LEU A 222 -5.71 -10.96 -0.56
N ARG A 223 -5.20 -9.96 -1.28
CA ARG A 223 -4.19 -9.04 -0.74
C ARG A 223 -4.72 -8.25 0.45
N LEU A 224 -5.95 -7.73 0.36
CA LEU A 224 -6.53 -6.99 1.49
C LEU A 224 -6.68 -7.87 2.73
N VAL A 225 -7.29 -9.05 2.60
CA VAL A 225 -7.51 -9.94 3.76
C VAL A 225 -6.19 -10.41 4.35
N ARG A 226 -5.18 -10.75 3.53
CA ARG A 226 -3.85 -11.12 4.03
C ARG A 226 -3.21 -9.99 4.85
N LEU A 227 -3.31 -8.75 4.40
CA LEU A 227 -2.78 -7.61 5.14
C LEU A 227 -3.54 -7.37 6.47
N ILE A 228 -4.87 -7.52 6.46
CA ILE A 228 -5.67 -7.44 7.69
C ILE A 228 -5.28 -8.56 8.66
N ALA A 229 -5.06 -9.78 8.16
CA ALA A 229 -4.60 -10.92 8.96
C ALA A 229 -3.20 -10.67 9.56
N GLN A 230 -2.28 -10.10 8.81
CA GLN A 230 -0.96 -9.71 9.32
C GLN A 230 -1.06 -8.64 10.42
N LEU A 231 -1.94 -7.64 10.24
CA LEU A 231 -2.21 -6.66 11.29
C LEU A 231 -2.83 -7.32 12.54
N ALA A 232 -3.72 -8.29 12.36
CA ALA A 232 -4.36 -9.03 13.46
C ALA A 232 -3.37 -9.86 14.30
N GLN A 233 -2.15 -10.14 13.82
CA GLN A 233 -1.08 -10.75 14.64
C GLN A 233 -0.63 -9.85 15.81
N HIS A 234 -0.87 -8.54 15.67
CA HIS A 234 -0.55 -7.52 16.66
C HIS A 234 -1.83 -6.83 17.13
N PRO A 235 -2.77 -7.56 17.78
CA PRO A 235 -4.04 -6.99 18.18
C PRO A 235 -3.81 -5.82 19.13
N PRO A 236 -4.66 -4.78 19.08
CA PRO A 236 -4.58 -3.70 20.05
C PRO A 236 -4.65 -4.27 21.48
N PRO A 237 -3.94 -3.67 22.45
CA PRO A 237 -4.16 -4.01 23.84
C PRO A 237 -5.66 -3.87 24.14
N ILE A 238 -6.26 -4.92 24.70
CA ILE A 238 -7.69 -4.95 25.01
C ILE A 238 -7.98 -3.75 25.90
N GLN A 239 -8.60 -2.71 25.33
CA GLN A 239 -9.01 -1.53 26.09
C GLN A 239 -10.15 -1.95 26.99
N LYS A 240 -9.82 -2.32 28.24
CA LYS A 240 -10.80 -2.62 29.28
C LYS A 240 -11.74 -1.44 29.54
N ASP A 241 -11.32 -0.23 29.15
CA ASP A 241 -12.02 1.03 29.45
C ASP A 241 -13.13 1.38 28.45
N LYS A 242 -13.10 0.93 27.18
CA LYS A 242 -14.22 1.16 26.24
C LYS A 242 -15.42 0.22 26.47
N VAL A 243 -15.28 -0.68 27.43
CA VAL A 243 -16.34 -1.62 27.84
C VAL A 243 -17.40 -0.92 28.70
N SER A 244 -17.11 0.27 29.26
CA SER A 244 -18.03 1.00 30.14
C SER A 244 -19.11 1.82 29.41
N ASP A 245 -18.87 2.23 28.16
CA ASP A 245 -19.68 3.28 27.50
C ASP A 245 -20.68 2.75 26.47
N ILE A 246 -20.72 1.44 26.24
CA ILE A 246 -21.69 0.79 25.35
C ILE A 246 -22.71 0.03 26.19
N PRO A 247 -24.02 0.33 26.10
CA PRO A 247 -25.04 -0.47 26.79
C PRO A 247 -25.06 -1.89 26.21
N GLY A 248 -24.51 -2.85 26.94
CA GLY A 248 -24.42 -4.25 26.54
C GLY A 248 -23.45 -5.07 27.40
N PRO A 249 -23.41 -6.40 27.24
CA PRO A 249 -22.43 -7.23 27.93
C PRO A 249 -21.00 -6.79 27.55
N PRO A 250 -19.99 -7.01 28.41
CA PRO A 250 -18.64 -6.45 28.30
C PRO A 250 -17.85 -6.81 27.01
N ASN A 251 -18.45 -7.60 26.12
CA ASN A 251 -17.88 -8.13 24.89
C ASN A 251 -18.74 -7.83 23.65
N ALA A 252 -19.73 -6.94 23.73
CA ALA A 252 -20.68 -6.67 22.64
C ALA A 252 -19.99 -6.27 21.33
N LEU A 253 -19.02 -5.36 21.39
CA LEU A 253 -18.28 -4.90 20.20
C LEU A 253 -17.47 -6.04 19.54
N ILE A 254 -16.75 -6.82 20.34
CA ILE A 254 -15.95 -7.96 19.84
C ILE A 254 -16.87 -8.99 19.20
N ARG A 255 -18.07 -9.24 19.76
CA ARG A 255 -19.07 -10.14 19.18
C ARG A 255 -19.56 -9.67 17.82
N THR A 256 -19.90 -8.38 17.69
CA THR A 256 -20.34 -7.83 16.40
C THR A 256 -19.24 -7.95 15.34
N ARG A 257 -18.00 -7.59 15.68
CA ARG A 257 -16.85 -7.76 14.78
C ARG A 257 -16.62 -9.21 14.39
N LEU A 258 -16.75 -10.13 15.35
CA LEU A 258 -16.64 -11.57 15.11
C LEU A 258 -17.74 -12.08 14.16
N LEU A 259 -19.00 -11.67 14.35
CA LEU A 259 -20.11 -12.03 13.47
C LEU A 259 -19.88 -11.52 12.03
N ASN A 260 -19.42 -10.28 11.88
CA ASN A 260 -19.07 -9.71 10.57
C ASN A 260 -17.91 -10.45 9.90
N ALA A 261 -16.90 -10.88 10.67
CA ALA A 261 -15.81 -11.69 10.13
C ALA A 261 -16.27 -13.11 9.74
N PHE A 262 -17.23 -13.68 10.45
CA PHE A 262 -17.78 -14.99 10.13
C PHE A 262 -18.71 -15.00 8.91
N SER A 263 -19.46 -13.92 8.66
CA SER A 263 -20.26 -13.82 7.44
C SER A 263 -19.39 -13.91 6.19
N LEU A 264 -18.15 -13.42 6.24
CA LEU A 264 -17.15 -13.63 5.19
C LEU A 264 -16.79 -15.11 5.04
N VAL A 265 -16.54 -15.82 6.15
CA VAL A 265 -16.25 -17.27 6.11
C VAL A 265 -17.36 -18.03 5.39
N GLU A 266 -18.63 -17.69 5.62
CA GLU A 266 -19.75 -18.35 4.94
C GLU A 266 -19.79 -18.10 3.43
N VAL A 267 -19.26 -16.99 2.93
CA VAL A 267 -19.15 -16.71 1.50
C VAL A 267 -18.06 -17.55 0.84
N PHE A 268 -16.91 -17.72 1.51
CA PHE A 268 -15.75 -18.44 0.96
C PHE A 268 -15.76 -19.95 1.23
N LEU A 269 -16.59 -20.43 2.16
CA LEU A 269 -16.71 -21.87 2.42
C LEU A 269 -17.38 -22.59 1.24
N PRO A 270 -16.94 -23.82 0.90
CA PRO A 270 -17.63 -24.60 -0.09
C PRO A 270 -19.06 -24.94 0.36
N ALA A 271 -19.98 -24.97 -0.60
CA ALA A 271 -21.30 -25.54 -0.36
C ALA A 271 -21.16 -27.07 -0.15
N LEU A 272 -22.00 -27.62 0.72
CA LEU A 272 -22.09 -29.07 0.85
C LEU A 272 -22.70 -29.63 -0.44
N PRO A 273 -22.19 -30.76 -0.96
CA PRO A 273 -22.88 -31.48 -2.02
C PRO A 273 -24.26 -31.87 -1.50
N LEU A 274 -25.32 -31.51 -2.23
CA LEU A 274 -26.65 -32.02 -1.97
C LEU A 274 -26.62 -33.54 -2.25
N ASP A 275 -27.24 -34.35 -1.39
CA ASP A 275 -27.28 -35.82 -1.49
C ASP A 275 -27.99 -36.35 -2.77
N ASN A 276 -28.31 -35.48 -3.73
CA ASN A 276 -28.93 -35.84 -5.01
C ASN A 276 -27.92 -35.75 -6.15
N GLU A 277 -27.07 -36.77 -6.27
CA GLU A 277 -26.38 -37.15 -7.51
C GLU A 277 -27.39 -37.63 -8.58
N LEU A 278 -28.43 -36.85 -8.91
CA LEU A 278 -29.41 -37.25 -9.94
C LEU A 278 -30.11 -36.15 -10.73
N GLU A 279 -29.85 -34.86 -10.51
CA GLU A 279 -30.39 -33.80 -11.39
C GLU A 279 -29.27 -32.94 -11.98
N LYS A 280 -28.48 -33.57 -12.85
CA LYS A 280 -27.80 -32.85 -13.94
C LYS A 280 -28.81 -32.49 -15.01
N THR A 281 -29.68 -31.51 -14.77
CA THR A 281 -30.16 -30.58 -15.80
C THR A 281 -31.13 -29.58 -15.16
N THR A 282 -30.96 -28.31 -15.52
CA THR A 282 -31.93 -27.22 -15.32
C THR A 282 -32.30 -26.86 -13.88
N GLN A 283 -31.52 -25.95 -13.28
CA GLN A 283 -32.02 -24.63 -12.85
C GLN A 283 -30.87 -23.79 -12.28
N SER A 284 -30.33 -22.93 -13.13
CA SER A 284 -29.91 -21.60 -12.70
C SER A 284 -31.14 -20.90 -12.09
N VAL A 285 -30.97 -20.32 -10.89
CA VAL A 285 -31.85 -19.40 -10.12
C VAL A 285 -31.99 -19.99 -8.71
N THR A 286 -31.13 -19.61 -7.78
CA THR A 286 -31.32 -18.39 -6.98
C THR A 286 -29.98 -17.87 -6.47
N GLY A 287 -29.77 -16.55 -6.60
CA GLY A 287 -28.51 -15.89 -6.33
C GLY A 287 -28.16 -15.84 -4.84
N HIS A 288 -27.01 -16.41 -4.52
CA HIS A 288 -26.07 -15.78 -3.60
C HIS A 288 -24.69 -15.92 -4.23
N ASN A 289 -23.95 -14.81 -4.27
CA ASN A 289 -22.63 -14.61 -4.87
C ASN A 289 -21.62 -15.71 -4.50
N GLN A 290 -21.64 -16.86 -5.16
CA GLN A 290 -20.58 -17.85 -5.08
C GLN A 290 -19.45 -17.40 -6.00
N VAL A 291 -18.44 -16.80 -5.40
CA VAL A 291 -17.15 -16.54 -6.05
C VAL A 291 -16.51 -17.90 -6.34
N ASN A 292 -16.32 -18.20 -7.63
CA ASN A 292 -15.59 -19.31 -8.27
C ASN A 292 -15.55 -20.70 -7.57
N PRO A 293 -15.83 -21.80 -8.31
CA PRO A 293 -15.80 -23.17 -7.77
C PRO A 293 -14.40 -23.70 -7.42
N ASP A 294 -13.34 -22.95 -7.74
CA ASP A 294 -11.99 -23.28 -7.29
C ASP A 294 -11.81 -22.79 -5.85
N LEU A 295 -11.74 -23.75 -4.93
CA LEU A 295 -11.63 -23.51 -3.50
C LEU A 295 -10.50 -22.51 -3.19
N GLN A 296 -10.91 -21.27 -2.85
CA GLN A 296 -10.08 -20.11 -2.51
C GLN A 296 -9.42 -20.28 -1.13
N ILE A 297 -8.54 -21.27 -1.01
CA ILE A 297 -7.92 -21.67 0.26
C ILE A 297 -7.14 -20.50 0.88
N SER A 298 -6.47 -19.69 0.07
CA SER A 298 -5.62 -18.59 0.56
C SER A 298 -6.41 -17.47 1.22
N GLU A 299 -7.54 -17.11 0.62
CA GLU A 299 -8.48 -16.12 1.15
C GLU A 299 -9.08 -16.66 2.45
N LEU A 300 -9.55 -17.91 2.41
CA LEU A 300 -10.16 -18.56 3.55
C LEU A 300 -9.19 -18.73 4.73
N GLU A 301 -7.92 -19.05 4.48
CA GLU A 301 -6.86 -19.09 5.49
C GLU A 301 -6.73 -17.74 6.21
N ALA A 302 -6.65 -16.65 5.45
CA ALA A 302 -6.50 -15.31 6.02
C ALA A 302 -7.76 -14.87 6.80
N ILE A 303 -8.96 -15.18 6.31
CA ILE A 303 -10.22 -14.88 7.03
C ILE A 303 -10.31 -15.70 8.33
N LEU A 304 -10.02 -17.00 8.28
CA LEU A 304 -10.01 -17.87 9.46
C LEU A 304 -8.99 -17.40 10.51
N PHE A 305 -7.85 -16.87 10.06
CA PHE A 305 -6.88 -16.25 10.95
C PHE A 305 -7.45 -15.02 11.67
N ILE A 306 -8.10 -14.11 10.94
CA ILE A 306 -8.76 -12.92 11.54
C ILE A 306 -9.82 -13.34 12.56
N VAL A 307 -10.67 -14.30 12.21
CA VAL A 307 -11.71 -14.85 13.10
C VAL A 307 -11.09 -15.45 14.36
N ARG A 308 -10.00 -16.22 14.23
CA ARG A 308 -9.29 -16.80 15.38
C ARG A 308 -8.76 -15.73 16.33
N GLU A 309 -8.13 -14.68 15.79
CA GLU A 309 -7.56 -13.62 16.63
C GLU A 309 -8.66 -12.81 17.33
N LEU A 310 -9.77 -12.50 16.65
CA LEU A 310 -10.95 -11.86 17.26
C LEU A 310 -11.63 -12.75 18.31
N GLY A 311 -11.63 -14.06 18.12
CA GLY A 311 -12.23 -15.04 19.03
C GLY A 311 -11.37 -15.36 20.25
N ARG A 312 -10.06 -15.11 20.22
CA ARG A 312 -9.13 -15.46 21.31
C ARG A 312 -9.54 -14.85 22.66
N PRO A 313 -9.93 -13.56 22.77
CA PRO A 313 -10.42 -12.99 24.03
C PRO A 313 -11.72 -13.62 24.56
N LEU A 314 -12.51 -14.24 23.68
CA LEU A 314 -13.78 -14.88 24.02
C LEU A 314 -13.64 -16.40 24.26
N SER A 315 -12.44 -16.96 24.09
CA SER A 315 -12.21 -18.41 24.15
C SER A 315 -12.51 -19.05 25.52
N SER A 316 -12.48 -18.27 26.60
CA SER A 316 -12.81 -18.73 27.95
C SER A 316 -14.31 -18.71 28.26
N LEU A 317 -15.13 -18.09 27.41
CA LEU A 317 -16.57 -17.99 27.61
C LEU A 317 -17.30 -19.17 26.96
N PRO A 318 -18.35 -19.72 27.61
CA PRO A 318 -19.19 -20.72 26.98
C PRO A 318 -19.93 -20.10 25.78
N VAL A 319 -20.17 -20.91 24.74
CA VAL A 319 -20.80 -20.47 23.47
C VAL A 319 -22.18 -19.82 23.71
N SER A 320 -22.93 -20.32 24.70
CA SER A 320 -24.22 -19.75 25.13
C SER A 320 -24.11 -18.30 25.62
N GLU A 321 -22.98 -17.93 26.20
CA GLU A 321 -22.73 -16.56 26.64
C GLU A 321 -22.27 -15.66 25.50
N ILE A 322 -21.63 -16.21 24.44
CA ILE A 322 -21.20 -15.45 23.25
C ILE A 322 -22.41 -14.91 22.47
N GLY A 323 -23.46 -15.72 22.29
CA GLY A 323 -24.74 -15.29 21.74
C GLY A 323 -25.44 -16.37 20.90
N LYS A 324 -26.78 -16.34 20.87
CA LYS A 324 -27.61 -17.30 20.13
C LYS A 324 -27.36 -17.28 18.61
N ASP A 325 -27.08 -16.11 18.05
CA ASP A 325 -26.78 -15.95 16.62
C ASP A 325 -25.50 -16.71 16.24
N PHE A 326 -24.51 -16.68 17.14
CA PHE A 326 -23.26 -17.41 16.97
C PHE A 326 -23.47 -18.93 17.05
N GLU A 327 -24.35 -19.40 17.94
CA GLU A 327 -24.69 -20.82 18.02
C GLU A 327 -25.35 -21.33 16.73
N ASN A 328 -26.26 -20.54 16.15
CA ASN A 328 -26.91 -20.87 14.88
C ASN A 328 -25.91 -20.89 13.71
N LEU A 329 -25.05 -19.88 13.66
CA LEU A 329 -23.96 -19.79 12.70
C LEU A 329 -22.98 -20.98 12.79
N LEU A 330 -22.65 -21.45 14.00
CA LEU A 330 -21.80 -22.63 14.17
C LEU A 330 -22.47 -23.90 13.65
N LYS A 331 -23.81 -24.02 13.74
CA LYS A 331 -24.56 -25.17 13.20
C LYS A 331 -24.47 -25.24 11.68
N THR A 332 -24.48 -24.10 10.97
CA THR A 332 -24.33 -24.03 9.50
C THR A 332 -22.88 -24.16 9.06
N THR A 333 -21.96 -23.59 9.82
CA THR A 333 -20.53 -23.49 9.46
C THR A 333 -19.78 -24.79 9.72
N ARG A 334 -20.08 -25.50 10.81
CA ARG A 334 -19.33 -26.71 11.22
C ARG A 334 -19.35 -27.83 10.18
N PRO A 335 -20.49 -28.21 9.56
CA PRO A 335 -20.50 -29.23 8.51
C PRO A 335 -19.68 -28.81 7.28
N ARG A 336 -19.75 -27.53 6.88
CA ARG A 336 -18.98 -26.97 5.75
C ARG A 336 -17.48 -26.98 6.03
N LEU A 337 -17.06 -26.70 7.26
CA LEU A 337 -15.66 -26.84 7.69
C LEU A 337 -15.17 -28.29 7.67
N GLN A 338 -16.01 -29.25 8.06
CA GLN A 338 -15.67 -30.68 7.95
C GLN A 338 -15.50 -31.11 6.48
N TYR A 339 -16.37 -30.63 5.61
CA TYR A 339 -16.26 -30.88 4.17
C TYR A 339 -15.01 -30.24 3.56
N LEU A 340 -14.70 -28.99 3.93
CA LEU A 340 -13.47 -28.31 3.57
C LEU A 340 -12.24 -29.12 4.00
N ALA A 341 -12.21 -29.61 5.25
CA ALA A 341 -11.08 -30.39 5.76
C ALA A 341 -10.82 -31.64 4.91
N ARG A 342 -11.88 -32.34 4.46
CA ARG A 342 -11.75 -33.47 3.52
C ARG A 342 -11.16 -33.03 2.19
N LYS A 343 -11.65 -31.93 1.60
CA LYS A 343 -11.14 -31.38 0.32
C LYS A 343 -9.69 -30.92 0.41
N VAL A 344 -9.30 -30.31 1.52
CA VAL A 344 -7.91 -29.91 1.77
C VAL A 344 -7.02 -31.15 1.90
N GLN A 345 -7.46 -32.19 2.60
CA GLN A 345 -6.72 -33.45 2.71
C GLN A 345 -6.53 -34.13 1.34
N GLU A 346 -7.57 -34.16 0.50
CA GLU A 346 -7.48 -34.66 -0.88
C GLU A 346 -6.44 -33.88 -1.70
N ARG A 347 -6.42 -32.54 -1.57
CA ARG A 347 -5.44 -31.70 -2.25
C ARG A 347 -4.02 -31.96 -1.72
N ILE A 348 -3.81 -31.99 -0.40
CA ILE A 348 -2.51 -32.29 0.21
C ILE A 348 -1.97 -33.64 -0.29
N ASN A 349 -2.81 -34.68 -0.33
CA ASN A 349 -2.41 -36.01 -0.80
C ASN A 349 -2.00 -35.98 -2.29
N LYS A 350 -2.74 -35.23 -3.14
CA LYS A 350 -2.37 -35.04 -4.55
C LYS A 350 -1.03 -34.32 -4.67
N THR A 351 -0.85 -33.19 -3.99
CA THR A 351 0.39 -32.39 -4.08
C THR A 351 1.60 -33.15 -3.53
N SER A 352 1.43 -33.90 -2.43
CA SER A 352 2.48 -34.78 -1.90
C SER A 352 2.87 -35.88 -2.90
N GLY A 353 1.91 -36.46 -3.61
CA GLY A 353 2.17 -37.39 -4.71
C GLY A 353 3.05 -36.77 -5.81
N TYR A 354 2.72 -35.56 -6.27
CA TYR A 354 3.52 -34.85 -7.28
C TYR A 354 4.92 -34.46 -6.78
N VAL A 355 5.04 -33.99 -5.53
CA VAL A 355 6.35 -33.61 -4.94
C VAL A 355 7.25 -34.84 -4.75
N ASN A 356 6.68 -35.99 -4.41
CA ASN A 356 7.43 -37.25 -4.29
C ASN A 356 7.84 -37.83 -5.66
N ASP A 357 7.00 -37.68 -6.70
CA ASP A 357 7.34 -38.10 -8.07
C ASP A 357 8.39 -37.19 -8.73
N GLU A 358 8.42 -35.89 -8.44
CA GLU A 358 9.43 -34.96 -8.95
C GLU A 358 10.73 -34.92 -8.12
N GLY A 359 10.65 -35.29 -6.83
CA GLY A 359 11.78 -35.30 -5.90
C GLY A 359 12.84 -36.39 -6.18
N GLY A 360 12.52 -37.40 -6.99
CA GLY A 360 13.43 -38.49 -7.33
C GLY A 360 14.38 -38.23 -8.51
N SER A 361 14.19 -37.17 -9.31
CA SER A 361 14.94 -37.00 -10.57
C SER A 361 15.68 -35.67 -10.73
N LYS A 362 15.29 -34.61 -9.99
CA LYS A 362 15.94 -33.29 -10.11
C LYS A 362 16.72 -32.81 -8.90
N HIS A 363 16.41 -33.22 -7.68
CA HIS A 363 17.12 -32.66 -6.52
C HIS A 363 18.53 -33.26 -6.28
N ASP A 364 18.81 -34.43 -6.86
CA ASP A 364 20.08 -35.15 -6.68
C ASP A 364 21.16 -34.83 -7.74
N ARG A 365 20.83 -34.07 -8.80
CA ARG A 365 21.83 -33.67 -9.81
C ARG A 365 22.58 -32.39 -9.44
N ASP A 366 21.95 -31.47 -8.72
CA ASP A 366 22.58 -30.19 -8.38
C ASP A 366 23.49 -30.27 -7.14
N SER A 367 23.36 -31.33 -6.33
CA SER A 367 24.25 -31.55 -5.16
C SER A 367 25.58 -32.23 -5.52
N LYS A 368 25.70 -32.83 -6.72
CA LYS A 368 26.96 -33.46 -7.20
C LYS A 368 27.77 -32.58 -8.17
N ALA A 369 27.21 -31.46 -8.63
CA ALA A 369 27.92 -30.50 -9.51
C ALA A 369 28.65 -29.38 -8.74
N ALA A 370 28.52 -29.32 -7.41
CA ALA A 370 29.16 -28.30 -6.57
C ALA A 370 30.45 -28.76 -5.85
N VAL A 371 30.94 -29.98 -6.13
CA VAL A 371 32.23 -30.49 -5.60
C VAL A 371 33.04 -31.14 -6.73
N MET A 372 33.23 -30.42 -7.83
CA MET A 372 34.31 -30.70 -8.78
C MET A 372 34.89 -29.42 -9.34
#